data_AF-A0A524LRJ6-F1
#
_entry.id   AF-A0A524LRJ6-F1
#
_cell.length_a   1.000
_cell.length_b   1.000
_cell.length_c   1.000
_cell.angle_alpha   90.00
_cell.angle_beta   90.00
_cell.angle_gamma   90.00
#
_symmetry.space_group_name_H-M   'P 1'
#
loop_
_entity.id
_entity.type
_entity.pdbx_description
1 polymer ?
#
loop_
_entity_poly.entity_id
_entity_poly.type
_entity_poly.pdbx_seq_one_letter_code
_entity_poly.pdbx_strand_id
1 'polypeptide(L)' 'MTLFCKQCNERRLPIVFAKDKVPLWLCEKCENFADGEDVIIREVTKDEKDDMKKKQEDFENNTVLTGEKLHRRKGVN' A
#
# COMPACT_ATOMS: atom_id res chain seq x y z
N MET A 1 -2.25 -16.73 3.34
CA MET A 1 -1.31 -15.65 2.95
C MET A 1 -1.99 -14.82 1.88
N THR A 2 -2.34 -13.59 2.22
CA THR A 2 -3.21 -12.65 1.48
C THR A 2 -2.50 -11.87 0.38
N LEU A 3 -1.31 -12.31 -0.01
CA LEU A 3 -0.37 -11.55 -0.83
C LEU A 3 -0.89 -11.30 -2.25
N PHE A 4 -1.78 -12.16 -2.74
CA PHE A 4 -2.37 -12.07 -4.07
C PHE A 4 -3.89 -11.98 -3.96
N CYS A 5 -4.50 -11.15 -4.81
CA CYS A 5 -5.94 -11.01 -4.86
C CYS A 5 -6.59 -12.27 -5.47
N LYS A 6 -7.59 -12.84 -4.80
CA LYS A 6 -8.35 -14.00 -5.30
C LYS A 6 -9.05 -13.76 -6.64
N GLN A 7 -9.36 -12.51 -6.98
CA GLN A 7 -10.10 -12.17 -8.20
C GLN A 7 -9.20 -11.93 -9.41
N CYS A 8 -8.07 -11.23 -9.25
CA CYS A 8 -7.22 -10.83 -10.38
C CYS A 8 -5.78 -11.34 -10.29
N ASN A 9 -5.42 -12.07 -9.23
CA ASN A 9 -4.08 -12.60 -8.96
C ASN A 9 -2.97 -11.55 -8.91
N GLU A 10 -3.32 -10.27 -8.78
CA GLU A 10 -2.33 -9.21 -8.58
C GLU A 10 -1.92 -9.09 -7.12
N ARG A 11 -0.73 -8.54 -6.91
CA ARG A 11 -0.17 -8.36 -5.58
C ARG A 11 -1.01 -7.37 -4.77
N ARG A 12 -1.31 -7.74 -3.53
CA ARG A 12 -1.92 -6.84 -2.55
C ARG A 12 -0.87 -6.06 -1.77
N LEU A 13 -1.22 -4.84 -1.42
CA LEU A 13 -0.41 -3.94 -0.59
C LEU A 13 -0.99 -3.88 0.82
N PRO A 14 -0.18 -4.03 1.88
CA PRO A 14 -0.65 -3.84 3.24
C PRO A 14 -0.88 -2.33 3.49
N ILE A 15 -2.08 -1.99 3.94
CA ILE A 15 -2.48 -0.65 4.37
C ILE A 15 -2.68 -0.68 5.88
N VAL A 16 -1.90 0.14 6.58
CA VAL A 16 -1.97 0.32 8.04
C VAL A 16 -2.67 1.65 8.32
N PHE A 17 -3.91 1.59 8.80
CA PHE A 17 -4.69 2.81 9.11
C PHE A 17 -4.34 3.41 10.48
N ALA A 18 -3.87 2.59 11.43
CA ALA A 18 -3.47 3.04 12.76
C ALA A 18 -2.46 2.06 13.36
N LYS A 19 -1.60 2.56 14.26
CA LYS A 19 -0.51 1.80 14.86
C LYS A 19 -0.96 0.52 15.59
N ASP A 20 -2.17 0.54 16.15
CA ASP A 20 -2.71 -0.56 16.95
C ASP A 20 -3.74 -1.42 16.20
N LYS A 21 -3.93 -1.17 14.90
CA LYS A 21 -4.87 -1.93 14.07
C LYS A 21 -4.13 -2.92 13.18
N VAL A 22 -4.74 -4.09 13.01
CA VAL A 22 -4.26 -5.10 12.06
C VAL A 22 -4.28 -4.49 10.64
N PRO A 23 -3.20 -4.66 9.84
CA PRO A 23 -3.18 -4.18 8.46
C PRO A 23 -4.26 -4.86 7.63
N LEU A 24 -4.90 -4.09 6.75
CA LEU A 24 -5.72 -4.62 5.69
C LEU A 24 -4.90 -4.73 4.41
N TRP A 25 -5.26 -5.65 3.54
CA TRP A 25 -4.57 -5.90 2.27
C TRP A 25 -5.41 -5.34 1.13
N LEU A 26 -4.91 -4.28 0.50
CA LEU A 26 -5.56 -3.63 -0.63
C LEU A 26 -5.12 -4.26 -1.95
N CYS A 27 -6.07 -4.65 -2.78
CA CYS A 27 -5.82 -4.86 -4.22
C CYS A 27 -6.13 -3.57 -4.97
N GLU A 28 -5.14 -2.96 -5.63
CA GLU A 28 -5.35 -1.69 -6.35
C GLU A 28 -6.21 -1.86 -7.61
N LYS A 29 -6.18 -3.03 -8.25
CA LYS A 29 -6.96 -3.30 -9.46
C LYS A 29 -8.42 -3.63 -9.21
N CYS A 30 -8.68 -4.46 -8.20
CA CYS A 30 -10.05 -4.82 -7.81
C CYS A 30 -10.62 -3.87 -6.76
N GLU A 31 -9.80 -2.96 -6.25
CA GLU A 31 -10.19 -1.93 -5.27
C GLU A 31 -10.90 -2.54 -4.06
N ASN A 32 -10.36 -3.65 -3.54
CA ASN A 32 -10.90 -4.35 -2.38
C ASN A 32 -9.88 -4.53 -1.27
N PHE A 33 -10.39 -4.50 -0.03
CA PHE A 33 -9.64 -4.81 1.17
C PHE A 33 -9.90 -6.26 1.60
N ALA A 34 -8.82 -6.95 1.93
CA ALA A 34 -8.86 -8.24 2.60
C ALA A 34 -8.20 -8.17 3.98
N ASP A 35 -8.63 -9.04 4.90
CA ASP A 35 -7.98 -9.23 6.20
C ASP A 35 -6.73 -10.12 6.09
N GLY A 36 -6.17 -10.54 7.24
CA GLY A 36 -5.04 -11.49 7.31
C GLY A 36 -5.38 -12.93 6.90
N GLU A 37 -6.66 -13.27 6.81
CA GLU A 37 -7.17 -14.60 6.46
C GLU A 37 -7.58 -14.71 4.98
N ASP A 38 -7.39 -13.63 4.21
CA ASP A 38 -7.73 -13.54 2.79
C ASP A 38 -9.24 -13.50 2.52
N VAL A 39 -9.99 -12.96 3.49
CA VAL A 39 -11.42 -12.68 3.36
C VAL A 39 -11.58 -11.23 2.88
N ILE A 40 -12.32 -11.05 1.78
CA ILE A 40 -12.65 -9.71 1.26
C ILE A 40 -13.70 -9.09 2.19
N ILE A 41 -13.35 -7.98 2.83
CA ILE A 41 -14.19 -7.33 3.84
C ILE A 41 -15.07 -6.26 3.21
N ARG A 42 -14.49 -5.46 2.31
CA ARG A 42 -15.17 -4.33 1.63
C ARG A 42 -14.39 -3.83 0.42
N GLU A 43 -15.07 -3.05 -0.40
CA GLU A 43 -14.46 -2.27 -1.49
C GLU A 43 -13.98 -0.90 -1.00
N VAL A 44 -13.05 -0.31 -1.75
CA VAL A 44 -12.53 1.04 -1.52
C VAL A 44 -13.59 2.04 -1.95
N THR A 45 -13.95 2.95 -1.05
CA THR A 45 -14.90 4.02 -1.37
C THR A 45 -14.26 5.10 -2.22
N LYS A 46 -15.07 5.87 -2.97
CA LYS A 46 -14.54 6.98 -3.80
C LYS A 46 -13.83 8.02 -2.96
N ASP A 47 -14.42 8.38 -1.82
CA ASP A 47 -13.85 9.36 -0.89
C ASP A 47 -12.47 8.92 -0.36
N GLU A 48 -12.29 7.64 -0.03
CA GLU A 48 -11.00 7.10 0.39
C GLU A 48 -9.94 7.17 -0.72
N LYS A 49 -10.33 6.99 -1.99
CA LYS A 49 -9.39 7.15 -3.11
C LYS A 49 -8.96 8.59 -3.28
N ASP A 50 -9.92 9.50 -3.20
CA ASP A 50 -9.65 10.93 -3.36
C ASP A 50 -8.74 11.44 -2.22
N ASP A 51 -8.97 10.97 -0.98
CA ASP A 51 -8.09 11.25 0.15
C ASP A 51 -6.67 10.69 -0.02
N MET A 52 -6.55 9.44 -0.51
CA MET A 52 -5.25 8.82 -0.77
C MET A 52 -4.50 9.55 -1.89
N LYS A 53 -5.20 9.94 -2.96
CA LYS A 53 -4.64 10.69 -4.07
C LYS A 53 -4.17 12.07 -3.65
N LYS A 54 -4.98 12.78 -2.84
CA LYS A 54 -4.60 14.08 -2.29
C LYS A 54 -3.35 13.99 -1.42
N LYS A 55 -3.26 12.98 -0.54
CA LYS A 55 -2.05 12.74 0.27
C LYS A 55 -0.82 12.46 -0.59
N GLN A 56 -0.99 11.74 -1.70
CA GLN A 56 0.09 11.49 -2.64
C GLN A 56 0.55 12.79 -3.34
N GLU A 57 -0.38 13.59 -3.85
CA GLU A 57 -0.10 14.89 -4.46
C GLU A 57 0.58 15.84 -3.45
N ASP A 58 0.11 15.87 -2.21
CA ASP A 58 0.72 16.66 -1.13
C ASP A 58 2.15 16.19 -0.81
N PHE A 59 2.40 14.88 -0.82
CA PHE A 59 3.73 14.33 -0.64
C PHE A 59 4.66 14.72 -1.80
N GLU A 60 4.23 14.55 -3.05
CA GLU A 60 5.02 14.88 -4.24
C GLU A 60 5.38 16.38 -4.30
N ASN A 61 4.45 17.25 -3.91
CA ASN A 61 4.66 18.70 -3.93
C ASN A 61 5.51 19.24 -2.76
N ASN A 62 5.43 18.61 -1.58
CA ASN A 62 6.07 19.11 -0.37
C ASN A 62 7.36 18.38 0.02
N THR A 63 7.66 17.23 -0.60
CA THR A 63 8.89 16.49 -0.27
C THR A 63 10.07 16.90 -1.12
N VAL A 64 11.08 17.47 -0.46
CA VAL A 64 12.41 17.64 -1.04
C VAL A 64 13.17 16.34 -0.84
N LEU A 65 13.18 15.48 -1.86
CA LEU A 65 14.03 14.29 -1.88
C LEU A 65 15.48 14.75 -2.05
N THR A 66 16.19 14.99 -0.94
CA THR A 66 17.64 15.15 -0.97
C THR A 66 18.21 13.83 -1.46
N GLY A 67 18.77 13.82 -2.69
CA GLY A 67 19.25 12.64 -3.39
C GLY A 67 20.48 11.99 -2.76
N GLU A 68 20.38 11.61 -1.49
CA GLU A 68 21.39 10.83 -0.78
C GLU A 68 21.51 9.49 -1.50
N LYS A 69 22.63 9.32 -2.20
CA LYS A 69 22.87 8.15 -3.05
C LYS A 69 23.03 6.94 -2.14
N LEU A 70 22.08 6.00 -2.24
CA LEU A 70 22.19 4.68 -1.61
C LEU A 70 23.45 3.98 -2.13
N HIS A 71 24.53 4.02 -1.36
CA HIS A 71 25.77 3.35 -1.73
C HIS A 71 25.63 1.86 -1.44
N ARG A 72 25.62 1.03 -2.50
CA ARG A 72 25.66 -0.43 -2.37
C ARG A 72 26.93 -0.81 -1.59
N ARG A 73 26.78 -1.47 -0.43
CA ARG A 73 27.91 -2.08 0.27
C ARG A 73 28.53 -3.12 -0.66
N LYS A 74 29.82 -2.98 -0.97
CA LYS A 74 30.56 -4.03 -1.68
C LYS A 74 30.58 -5.26 -0.75
N GLY A 75 30.13 -6.40 -1.26
CA GLY A 75 30.15 -7.65 -0.50
C GLY A 75 31.58 -7.96 -0.04
N VAL A 76 31.70 -8.43 1.19
CA VAL A 76 32.95 -9.01 1.71
C VAL A 76 33.13 -10.35 1.01
N ASN A 77 34.26 -10.52 0.33
CA ASN A 77 34.64 -11.77 -0.32
C ASN A 77 35.16 -12.77 0.71
#